data_AF-A0AAW5CN75-F1
#
_entry.id   AF-A0AAW5CN75-F1
#
_cell.length_a   1.000
_cell.length_b   1.000
_cell.length_c   1.000
_cell.angle_alpha   90.00
_cell.angle_beta   90.00
_cell.angle_gamma   90.00
#
_symmetry.space_group_name_H-M   'P 1'
#
loop_
_entity.id
_entity.type
_entity.pdbx_description
1 polymer ?
#
loop_
_entity_poly.entity_id
_entity_poly.type
_entity_poly.pdbx_seq_one_letter_code
_entity_poly.pdbx_strand_id
1 'polypeptide(L)'
;MGGEMIGALKDKNITIVHEPNISANGLYNPKTNRMTIKDFKESEVTDQNLERTLFHELLHSLQTNNEDAKLNLEIEAHLAVYRYAVRKGISLAGDLYKNMSMLSDALDVKYNVTDADLYQYAYQMVIDDFKKVDFYKDFKESPSARNMNT
;
A
#
# COMPACT_ATOMS: atom_id res chain seq x y z
N MET A 1 10.80 1.89 11.51
CA MET A 1 10.28 1.11 10.37
C MET A 1 10.98 -0.22 10.14
N GLY A 2 12.25 -0.30 9.67
CA GLY A 2 12.86 -1.60 9.33
C GLY A 2 12.88 -2.65 10.47
N GLY A 3 13.30 -2.25 11.68
CA GLY A 3 13.28 -3.14 12.84
C GLY A 3 11.88 -3.44 13.40
N GLU A 4 10.95 -2.49 13.31
CA GLU A 4 9.57 -2.65 13.76
C GLU A 4 8.78 -3.61 12.85
N MET A 5 8.98 -3.52 11.53
CA MET A 5 8.34 -4.44 10.58
C MET A 5 8.87 -5.87 10.76
N ILE A 6 10.19 -6.06 10.91
CA ILE A 6 10.76 -7.40 11.15
C ILE A 6 10.19 -8.02 12.43
N GLY A 7 10.04 -7.24 13.50
CA GLY A 7 9.41 -7.68 14.74
C GLY A 7 7.95 -8.11 14.54
N ALA A 8 7.16 -7.29 13.84
CA ALA A 8 5.74 -7.55 13.61
C ALA A 8 5.46 -8.73 12.66
N LEU A 9 6.43 -9.11 11.82
CA LEU A 9 6.31 -10.22 10.86
C LEU A 9 6.76 -11.57 11.43
N LYS A 10 7.60 -11.59 12.48
CA LYS A 10 8.34 -12.77 12.96
C LYS A 10 7.46 -14.01 13.21
N ASP A 11 6.22 -13.82 13.64
CA ASP A 11 5.30 -14.90 13.99
C ASP A 11 4.13 -15.07 13.01
N LYS A 12 4.08 -14.29 11.92
CA LYS A 12 2.94 -14.33 10.96
C LYS A 12 2.98 -15.52 10.00
N ASN A 13 4.11 -16.23 9.88
CA ASN A 13 4.29 -17.39 9.00
C ASN A 13 3.69 -17.17 7.59
N ILE A 14 4.14 -16.11 6.91
CA ILE A 14 3.62 -15.75 5.59
C ILE A 14 4.14 -16.72 4.53
N THR A 15 3.23 -17.36 3.81
CA THR A 15 3.57 -18.23 2.68
C THR A 15 3.53 -17.43 1.38
N ILE A 16 4.64 -17.35 0.66
CA ILE A 16 4.72 -16.67 -0.65
C ILE A 16 4.53 -17.70 -1.77
N VAL A 17 3.61 -17.45 -2.71
CA VAL A 17 3.28 -18.38 -3.80
C VAL A 17 3.23 -17.66 -5.15
N HIS A 18 3.74 -18.31 -6.20
CA HIS A 18 3.63 -17.85 -7.58
C HIS A 18 2.22 -18.12 -8.13
N GLU A 19 1.55 -17.13 -8.70
CA GLU A 19 0.30 -17.31 -9.47
C GLU A 19 0.25 -16.32 -10.63
N PRO A 20 0.55 -16.74 -11.87
CA PRO A 20 0.66 -15.82 -13.00
C PRO A 20 -0.69 -15.24 -13.46
N ASN A 21 -1.82 -15.83 -13.06
CA ASN A 21 -3.14 -15.45 -13.56
C ASN A 21 -3.85 -14.39 -12.72
N ILE A 22 -3.23 -13.87 -11.65
CA ILE A 22 -3.84 -12.77 -10.89
C ILE A 22 -3.82 -11.45 -11.68
N SER A 23 -4.81 -10.62 -11.39
CA SER A 23 -4.95 -9.30 -12.02
C SER A 23 -3.92 -8.29 -11.52
N ALA A 24 -3.61 -8.30 -10.23
CA ALA A 24 -2.58 -7.47 -9.61
C ALA A 24 -1.19 -8.13 -9.67
N ASN A 25 -0.13 -7.37 -9.40
CA ASN A 25 1.23 -7.94 -9.31
C ASN A 25 1.44 -8.79 -8.04
N GLY A 26 0.68 -8.47 -6.99
CA GLY A 26 0.68 -9.17 -5.71
C GLY A 26 -0.71 -9.15 -5.07
N LEU A 27 -0.92 -10.07 -4.13
CA LEU A 27 -2.12 -10.09 -3.29
C LEU A 27 -1.87 -10.83 -1.98
N TYR A 28 -1.98 -10.14 -0.86
CA TYR A 28 -1.97 -10.73 0.47
C TYR A 28 -3.38 -11.18 0.90
N ASN A 29 -3.48 -12.40 1.44
CA ASN A 29 -4.69 -12.94 2.03
C ASN A 29 -4.54 -13.07 3.56
N PRO A 30 -5.21 -12.20 4.36
CA PRO A 30 -5.10 -12.22 5.82
C PRO A 30 -5.75 -13.45 6.47
N LYS A 31 -6.63 -14.18 5.76
CA LYS A 31 -7.27 -15.39 6.31
C LYS A 31 -6.36 -16.61 6.26
N THR A 32 -5.43 -16.65 5.33
CA THR A 32 -4.54 -17.80 5.08
C THR A 32 -3.07 -17.47 5.28
N ASN A 33 -2.73 -16.22 5.61
CA ASN A 33 -1.37 -15.67 5.63
C ASN A 33 -0.60 -16.00 4.36
N ARG A 34 -1.28 -15.99 3.21
CA ARG A 34 -0.69 -16.29 1.92
C ARG A 34 -0.52 -15.01 1.11
N MET A 35 0.70 -14.75 0.68
CA MET A 35 1.03 -13.72 -0.29
C MET A 35 1.18 -14.37 -1.64
N THR A 36 0.42 -13.88 -2.62
CA THR A 36 0.48 -14.36 -3.99
C THR A 36 1.23 -13.35 -4.82
N ILE A 37 2.18 -13.78 -5.64
CA ILE A 37 3.01 -12.94 -6.51
C ILE A 37 2.87 -13.42 -7.93
N LYS A 38 2.62 -12.47 -8.84
CA LYS A 38 2.36 -12.76 -10.24
C LYS A 38 3.60 -13.27 -10.96
N ASP A 39 4.71 -12.56 -10.79
CA ASP A 39 5.97 -12.84 -11.49
C ASP A 39 7.15 -12.67 -10.53
N PHE A 40 7.96 -13.72 -10.37
CA PHE A 40 9.21 -13.65 -9.59
C PHE A 40 10.43 -13.27 -10.42
N LYS A 41 10.33 -13.35 -11.75
CA LYS A 41 11.44 -13.13 -12.66
C LYS A 41 11.30 -11.78 -13.35
N GLU A 42 11.77 -10.73 -12.68
CA GLU A 42 11.74 -9.37 -13.21
C GLU A 42 12.50 -9.21 -14.54
N SER A 43 13.47 -10.08 -14.82
CA SER A 43 14.18 -10.10 -16.10
C SER A 43 13.30 -10.47 -17.30
N GLU A 44 12.14 -11.08 -17.06
CA GLU A 44 11.22 -11.57 -18.09
C GLU A 44 9.98 -10.66 -18.24
N VAL A 45 9.88 -9.57 -17.48
CA VAL A 45 8.75 -8.63 -17.50
C VAL A 45 9.22 -7.18 -17.65
N THR A 46 8.38 -6.36 -18.29
CA THR A 46 8.64 -4.91 -18.42
C THR A 46 8.47 -4.19 -17.08
N ASP A 47 7.62 -4.72 -16.20
CA ASP A 47 7.29 -4.14 -14.91
C ASP A 47 8.16 -4.74 -13.78
N GLN A 48 9.37 -4.20 -13.62
CA GLN A 48 10.35 -4.65 -12.62
C GLN A 48 10.03 -4.04 -11.25
N ASN A 49 8.95 -4.53 -10.64
CA ASN A 49 8.41 -4.02 -9.38
C ASN A 49 8.19 -5.10 -8.31
N LEU A 50 8.87 -6.24 -8.37
CA LEU A 50 8.77 -7.34 -7.41
C LEU A 50 9.06 -6.88 -5.99
N GLU A 51 10.19 -6.20 -5.76
CA GLU A 51 10.55 -5.73 -4.41
C GLU A 51 9.50 -4.78 -3.84
N ARG A 52 9.02 -3.84 -4.66
CA ARG A 52 7.96 -2.90 -4.29
C ARG A 52 6.65 -3.63 -3.98
N THR A 53 6.30 -4.62 -4.79
CA THR A 53 5.10 -5.44 -4.63
C THR A 53 5.18 -6.26 -3.34
N LEU A 54 6.28 -6.96 -3.10
CA LEU A 54 6.52 -7.70 -1.86
C LEU A 54 6.41 -6.77 -0.65
N PHE A 55 7.00 -5.56 -0.74
CA PHE A 55 6.92 -4.60 0.36
C PHE A 55 5.49 -4.12 0.61
N HIS A 56 4.74 -3.80 -0.44
CA HIS A 56 3.32 -3.42 -0.37
C HIS A 56 2.47 -4.51 0.29
N GLU A 57 2.58 -5.75 -0.18
CA GLU A 57 1.83 -6.88 0.36
C GLU A 57 2.23 -7.23 1.80
N LEU A 58 3.50 -7.01 2.18
CA LEU A 58 3.94 -7.17 3.56
C LEU A 58 3.30 -6.13 4.48
N LEU A 59 3.06 -4.90 4.00
CA LEU A 59 2.35 -3.89 4.78
C LEU A 59 0.90 -4.32 5.03
N HIS A 60 0.21 -4.85 4.02
CA HIS A 60 -1.11 -5.46 4.20
C HIS A 60 -1.12 -6.59 5.23
N SER A 61 0.00 -7.33 5.35
CA SER A 61 0.10 -8.35 6.39
C SER A 61 0.08 -7.79 7.79
N LEU A 62 0.51 -6.54 8.00
CA LEU A 62 0.48 -5.87 9.30
C LEU A 62 -0.90 -5.30 9.62
N GLN A 63 -1.72 -5.06 8.60
CA GLN A 63 -2.99 -4.39 8.75
C GLN A 63 -4.09 -5.28 9.33
N THR A 64 -5.06 -4.65 10.01
CA THR A 64 -6.31 -5.33 10.37
C THR A 64 -7.27 -5.32 9.18
N ASN A 65 -7.66 -6.51 8.70
CA ASN A 65 -8.56 -6.62 7.54
C ASN A 65 -9.90 -5.91 7.77
N ASN A 66 -10.30 -5.07 6.82
CA ASN A 66 -11.57 -4.35 6.84
C ASN A 66 -12.08 -4.14 5.41
N GLU A 67 -13.04 -4.99 5.00
CA GLU A 67 -13.62 -4.92 3.65
C GLU A 67 -14.40 -3.62 3.38
N ASP A 68 -14.95 -2.99 4.42
CA ASP A 68 -15.70 -1.73 4.29
C ASP A 68 -14.80 -0.50 4.20
N ALA A 69 -13.50 -0.67 4.46
CA ALA A 69 -12.47 0.37 4.31
C ALA A 69 -11.31 -0.10 3.44
N LYS A 70 -11.57 -1.03 2.52
CA LYS A 70 -10.51 -1.68 1.72
C LYS A 70 -9.67 -0.68 0.92
N LEU A 71 -10.29 0.35 0.35
CA LEU A 71 -9.56 1.40 -0.36
C LEU A 71 -8.67 2.22 0.59
N ASN A 72 -9.11 2.44 1.84
CA ASN A 72 -8.27 3.10 2.84
C ASN A 72 -7.01 2.28 3.13
N LEU A 73 -7.15 0.95 3.31
CA LEU A 73 -6.02 0.05 3.53
C LEU A 73 -4.97 0.12 2.40
N GLU A 74 -5.43 0.13 1.15
CA GLU A 74 -4.55 0.26 -0.04
C GLU A 74 -3.83 1.60 -0.07
N ILE A 75 -4.54 2.70 0.20
CA ILE A 75 -3.95 4.04 0.23
C ILE A 75 -2.86 4.13 1.30
N GLU A 76 -3.11 3.63 2.50
CA GLU A 76 -2.16 3.66 3.60
C GLU A 76 -0.91 2.80 3.31
N ALA A 77 -1.09 1.62 2.71
CA ALA A 77 0.03 0.78 2.27
C ALA A 77 0.87 1.48 1.20
N HIS A 78 0.23 2.05 0.17
CA HIS A 78 0.94 2.80 -0.88
C HIS A 78 1.63 4.06 -0.33
N LEU A 79 1.06 4.75 0.66
CA LEU A 79 1.68 5.90 1.30
C LEU A 79 2.95 5.50 2.07
N ALA A 80 2.94 4.35 2.73
CA ALA A 80 4.12 3.81 3.40
C ALA A 80 5.22 3.40 2.40
N VAL A 81 4.84 2.80 1.27
CA VAL A 81 5.75 2.55 0.12
C VAL A 81 6.35 3.87 -0.38
N TYR A 82 5.52 4.89 -0.59
CA TYR A 82 5.93 6.21 -1.05
C TYR A 82 6.96 6.85 -0.10
N ARG A 83 6.64 6.93 1.19
CA ARG A 83 7.54 7.50 2.21
C ARG A 83 8.84 6.71 2.35
N TYR A 84 8.82 5.39 2.15
CA TYR A 84 10.05 4.60 2.09
C TYR A 84 10.91 4.98 0.88
N ALA A 85 10.32 5.02 -0.32
CA ALA A 85 11.04 5.35 -1.55
C ALA A 85 11.66 6.75 -1.50
N VAL A 86 10.91 7.77 -1.07
CA VAL A 86 11.41 9.15 -0.91
C VAL A 86 12.62 9.20 0.02
N ARG A 87 12.56 8.55 1.20
CA ARG A 87 13.68 8.50 2.14
C ARG A 87 14.91 7.78 1.60
N LYS A 88 14.74 6.90 0.62
CA LYS A 88 15.83 6.18 -0.05
C LYS A 88 16.28 6.83 -1.36
N GLY A 89 15.68 7.95 -1.76
CA GLY A 89 15.96 8.59 -3.05
C GLY A 89 15.53 7.74 -4.25
N ILE A 90 14.58 6.82 -4.06
CA ILE A 90 14.04 5.98 -5.13
C ILE A 90 12.88 6.73 -5.79
N SER A 91 12.96 6.90 -7.11
CA SER A 91 11.87 7.51 -7.87
C SER A 91 10.73 6.51 -8.04
N LEU A 92 9.52 6.89 -7.65
CA LEU A 92 8.31 6.15 -7.95
C LEU A 92 7.58 6.81 -9.11
N ALA A 93 7.32 6.05 -10.17
CA ALA A 93 6.48 6.46 -11.28
C ALA A 93 5.08 5.85 -11.14
N GLY A 94 4.06 6.54 -11.66
CA GLY A 94 2.68 6.07 -11.74
C GLY A 94 1.67 7.06 -11.16
N ASP A 95 0.47 7.06 -11.73
CA ASP A 95 -0.59 8.00 -11.35
C ASP A 95 -1.00 7.85 -9.87
N LEU A 96 -0.89 6.65 -9.30
CA LEU A 96 -1.19 6.37 -7.89
C LEU A 96 -0.31 7.17 -6.90
N TYR A 97 0.88 7.62 -7.33
CA TYR A 97 1.81 8.37 -6.47
C TYR A 97 1.77 9.89 -6.69
N LYS A 98 0.98 10.37 -7.66
CA LYS A 98 0.94 11.77 -8.07
C LYS A 98 0.56 12.71 -6.93
N ASN A 99 -0.50 12.38 -6.20
CA ASN A 99 -0.99 13.17 -5.07
C ASN A 99 -0.53 12.65 -3.70
N MET A 100 0.28 11.59 -3.68
CA MET A 100 0.76 10.97 -2.46
C MET A 100 1.76 11.86 -1.69
N SER A 101 2.49 12.73 -2.39
CA SER A 101 3.34 13.75 -1.76
C SER A 101 2.54 14.67 -0.85
N MET A 102 1.42 15.21 -1.34
CA MET A 102 0.58 16.12 -0.57
C MET A 102 -0.04 15.43 0.65
N LEU A 103 -0.48 14.17 0.49
CA LEU A 103 -0.97 13.39 1.63
C LEU A 103 0.15 13.15 2.65
N SER A 104 1.37 12.88 2.18
CA SER A 104 2.54 12.73 3.05
C SER A 104 2.91 14.03 3.77
N ASP A 105 2.75 15.20 3.15
CA ASP A 105 3.08 16.51 3.73
C ASP A 105 2.12 16.91 4.86
N ALA A 106 0.89 16.38 4.85
CA ALA A 106 -0.10 16.60 5.89
C ALA A 106 0.15 15.80 7.19
N LEU A 107 1.18 14.95 7.19
CA LEU A 107 1.48 13.99 8.24
C LEU A 107 2.92 14.16 8.75
N ASP A 108 3.15 13.95 10.05
CA ASP A 108 4.52 13.86 10.58
C ASP A 108 5.22 12.53 10.21
N VAL A 109 6.46 12.38 10.67
CA VAL A 109 7.30 11.18 10.45
C VAL A 109 6.75 9.91 11.14
N LYS A 110 5.82 10.07 12.08
CA LYS A 110 5.13 8.99 12.81
C LYS A 110 3.71 8.75 12.26
N TYR A 111 3.35 9.40 11.15
CA TYR A 111 2.00 9.36 10.54
C TYR A 111 0.90 10.04 11.36
N ASN A 112 1.24 10.88 12.33
CA ASN A 112 0.23 11.72 12.97
C ASN A 112 -0.17 12.85 12.01
N VAL A 113 -1.48 13.13 11.92
CA VAL A 113 -1.99 14.27 11.15
C VAL A 113 -1.53 15.58 11.80
N THR A 114 -0.77 16.38 11.05
CA THR A 114 -0.28 17.70 11.48
C THR A 114 -1.06 18.84 10.83
N ASP A 115 -1.68 18.59 9.68
CA ASP A 115 -2.56 19.52 8.99
C ASP A 115 -3.84 18.78 8.58
N ALA A 116 -4.93 19.01 9.33
CA ALA A 116 -6.18 18.27 9.15
C ALA A 116 -6.90 18.64 7.85
N ASP A 117 -6.86 19.91 7.45
CA ASP A 117 -7.53 20.39 6.24
C ASP A 117 -6.80 19.87 5.00
N LEU A 118 -5.47 19.96 5.00
CA LEU A 118 -4.64 19.40 3.93
C LEU A 118 -4.80 17.88 3.86
N TYR A 119 -4.81 17.20 5.00
CA TYR A 119 -4.96 15.75 5.05
C TYR A 119 -6.27 15.30 4.40
N GLN A 120 -7.41 15.88 4.77
CA GLN A 120 -8.70 15.50 4.19
C GLN A 120 -8.77 15.81 2.69
N TYR A 121 -8.25 16.96 2.28
CA TYR A 121 -8.19 17.36 0.88
C TYR A 121 -7.32 16.40 0.05
N ALA A 122 -6.09 16.15 0.51
CA ALA A 122 -5.14 15.28 -0.18
C ALA A 122 -5.62 13.83 -0.23
N TYR A 123 -6.21 13.32 0.86
CA TYR A 123 -6.75 11.96 0.91
C TYR A 123 -7.85 11.77 -0.15
N GLN A 124 -8.73 12.76 -0.31
CA GLN A 124 -9.78 12.70 -1.33
C GLN A 124 -9.18 12.68 -2.75
N MET A 125 -8.16 13.48 -3.04
CA MET A 125 -7.49 13.43 -4.34
C MET A 125 -6.82 12.07 -4.61
N VAL A 126 -6.23 11.45 -3.58
CA VAL A 126 -5.66 10.10 -3.70
C VAL A 126 -6.76 9.06 -3.95
N ILE A 127 -7.92 9.15 -3.28
CA ILE A 127 -9.08 8.30 -3.60
C ILE A 127 -9.47 8.42 -5.07
N ASP A 128 -9.53 9.65 -5.59
CA ASP A 128 -9.91 9.91 -6.97
C ASP A 128 -8.88 9.34 -7.96
N ASP A 129 -7.58 9.37 -7.64
CA ASP A 129 -6.54 8.73 -8.44
C ASP A 129 -6.65 7.21 -8.45
N PHE A 130 -6.87 6.60 -7.28
CA PHE A 130 -7.04 5.15 -7.18
C PHE A 130 -8.27 4.68 -7.95
N LYS A 131 -9.39 5.40 -7.87
CA LYS A 131 -10.62 5.04 -8.58
C LYS A 131 -10.54 5.13 -10.10
N LYS A 132 -9.50 5.77 -10.67
CA LYS A 132 -9.22 5.74 -12.11
C LYS A 132 -8.62 4.42 -12.58
N VAL A 133 -8.07 3.62 -11.67
CA VAL A 133 -7.47 2.32 -11.97
C VAL A 133 -8.53 1.24 -11.81
N ASP A 134 -8.73 0.43 -12.86
CA ASP A 134 -9.79 -0.59 -12.91
C ASP A 134 -9.77 -1.58 -11.75
N PHE A 135 -8.60 -1.87 -11.19
CA PHE A 135 -8.46 -2.79 -10.06
C PHE A 135 -9.05 -2.23 -8.75
N TYR A 136 -8.94 -0.92 -8.51
CA TYR A 136 -9.35 -0.29 -7.24
C TYR A 136 -10.72 0.40 -7.32
N LYS A 137 -11.29 0.61 -8.52
CA LYS A 137 -12.49 1.44 -8.72
C LYS A 137 -13.69 1.06 -7.83
N ASP A 138 -13.84 -0.23 -7.55
CA ASP A 138 -14.97 -0.78 -6.79
C ASP A 138 -14.63 -1.02 -5.31
N PHE A 139 -13.41 -0.68 -4.85
CA PHE A 139 -13.03 -0.85 -3.46
C PHE A 139 -13.78 0.15 -2.59
N LYS A 140 -14.35 -0.34 -1.49
CA LYS A 140 -15.07 0.50 -0.54
C LYS A 140 -14.11 1.42 0.21
N GLU A 141 -14.57 2.64 0.46
CA GLU A 141 -13.89 3.63 1.27
C GLU A 141 -14.78 4.03 2.43
N SER A 142 -14.18 4.30 3.58
CA SER A 142 -14.88 4.82 4.75
C SER A 142 -14.15 6.06 5.29
N PRO A 143 -14.82 7.24 5.33
CA PRO A 143 -14.23 8.44 5.90
C PRO A 143 -13.73 8.28 7.35
N SER A 144 -14.39 7.43 8.14
CA SER A 144 -13.96 7.14 9.52
C SER A 144 -12.68 6.30 9.62
N ALA A 145 -12.29 5.63 8.52
CA ALA A 145 -11.08 4.83 8.43
C ALA A 145 -9.87 5.62 7.90
N ARG A 146 -10.02 6.92 7.57
CA ARG A 146 -8.90 7.79 7.16
C ARG A 146 -8.05 8.20 8.35
N ASN A 147 -7.42 7.25 9.04
CA ASN A 147 -6.81 7.52 10.35
C ASN A 147 -5.38 6.99 10.52
N MET A 148 -4.77 6.39 9.50
CA MET A 148 -3.39 5.88 9.54
C MET A 148 -3.15 4.82 10.62
N ASN A 149 -4.21 4.20 11.16
CA ASN A 149 -4.14 3.16 12.20
C ASN A 149 -4.28 1.75 11.61
N THR A 150 -4.14 1.58 10.29
CA THR A 150 -4.44 0.31 9.66
C THR A 150 -3.40 -0.76 9.91
#